data_AF-A0A953Q1J6-F1
#
_entry.id   AF-A0A953Q1J6-F1
#
_cell.length_a   1.000
_cell.length_b   1.000
_cell.length_c   1.000
_cell.angle_alpha   90.00
_cell.angle_beta   90.00
_cell.angle_gamma   90.00
#
_symmetry.space_group_name_H-M   'P 1'
#
loop_
_entity.id
_entity.type
_entity.pdbx_description
1 polymer ?
#
loop_
_entity_poly.entity_id
_entity_poly.type
_entity_poly.pdbx_seq_one_letter_code
_entity_poly.pdbx_strand_id
1 'polypeptide(L)' 'PSQAWSTLRVTFSGPLFTVYFNGEKLFDVEDSTFTDPGKVGLWTKADSVIYFDDCDLVQK' A
#
# COMPACT_ATOMS: atom_id res chain seq x y z
N PRO A 1 -6.21 -10.66 -13.00
CA PRO A 1 -5.49 -11.50 -14.00
C PRO A 1 -4.07 -11.83 -13.52
N SER A 2 -3.55 -13.00 -13.88
CA SER A 2 -2.13 -13.33 -13.68
C SER A 2 -1.26 -12.58 -14.69
N GLN A 3 -0.03 -12.26 -14.29
CA GLN A 3 0.97 -11.57 -15.14
C GLN A 3 0.51 -10.21 -15.70
N ALA A 4 -0.38 -9.52 -15.00
CA ALA A 4 -0.81 -8.17 -15.33
C ALA A 4 -0.33 -7.18 -14.27
N TRP A 5 -0.01 -5.96 -14.70
CA TRP A 5 0.24 -4.86 -13.78
C TRP A 5 -1.04 -4.47 -13.04
N SER A 6 -0.89 -4.06 -11.80
CA SER A 6 -1.96 -3.49 -10.98
C SER A 6 -1.37 -2.43 -10.07
N THR A 7 -2.15 -1.39 -9.82
CA THR A 7 -1.74 -0.28 -8.97
C THR A 7 -2.32 -0.49 -7.58
N LEU A 8 -1.44 -0.57 -6.59
CA LEU A 8 -1.80 -0.55 -5.17
C LEU A 8 -1.46 0.83 -4.60
N ARG A 9 -2.41 1.49 -3.95
CA ARG A 9 -2.18 2.74 -3.23
C ARG A 9 -2.74 2.63 -1.83
N VAL A 10 -1.97 3.10 -0.86
CA VAL A 10 -2.42 3.24 0.54
C VAL A 10 -2.22 4.68 0.97
N THR A 11 -3.23 5.27 1.60
CA THR A 11 -3.15 6.62 2.19
C THR A 11 -3.38 6.54 3.68
N PHE A 12 -2.61 7.32 4.44
CA PHE A 12 -2.69 7.39 5.89
C PHE A 12 -3.15 8.79 6.31
N SER A 13 -4.20 8.87 7.12
CA SER A 13 -4.73 10.11 7.69
C SER A 13 -5.00 9.91 9.17
N GLY A 14 -3.99 10.18 10.00
CA GLY A 14 -4.04 9.80 11.41
C GLY A 14 -4.20 8.28 11.54
N PRO A 15 -5.17 7.78 12.33
CA PRO A 15 -5.39 6.35 12.49
C PRO A 15 -6.15 5.71 11.32
N LEU A 16 -6.55 6.47 10.29
CA LEU A 16 -7.34 5.96 9.16
C LEU A 16 -6.45 5.61 7.96
N PHE A 17 -6.58 4.37 7.50
CA PHE A 17 -5.80 3.75 6.44
C PHE A 17 -6.78 3.43 5.31
N THR A 18 -6.62 4.08 4.17
CA THR A 18 -7.48 3.82 3.01
C THR A 18 -6.68 3.10 1.94
N VAL A 19 -7.19 1.95 1.50
CA VAL A 19 -6.57 1.09 0.49
C VAL A 19 -7.32 1.21 -0.83
N TYR A 20 -6.57 1.43 -1.90
CA TYR A 20 -7.07 1.45 -3.26
C TYR A 20 -6.37 0.39 -4.12
N PHE A 21 -7.14 -0.26 -4.98
CA PHE A 21 -6.64 -1.20 -5.98
C PHE A 21 -7.14 -0.79 -7.35
N ASN A 22 -6.22 -0.58 -8.30
CA ASN A 22 -6.52 -0.08 -9.64
C ASN A 22 -7.41 1.19 -9.63
N GLY A 23 -7.15 2.08 -8.67
CA GLY A 23 -7.88 3.34 -8.49
C GLY A 23 -9.18 3.24 -7.70
N GLU A 24 -9.74 2.04 -7.52
CA GLU A 24 -10.97 1.83 -6.75
C GLU A 24 -10.66 1.69 -5.26
N LYS A 25 -11.47 2.34 -4.41
CA LYS A 25 -11.35 2.19 -2.96
C LYS A 25 -11.87 0.81 -2.55
N LEU A 26 -11.04 0.03 -1.86
CA LEU A 26 -11.42 -1.28 -1.36
C LEU A 26 -11.75 -1.27 0.14
N PHE A 27 -10.90 -0.63 0.94
CA PHE A 27 -10.99 -0.71 2.40
C PHE A 27 -10.70 0.62 3.06
N ASP A 28 -11.37 0.84 4.19
CA ASP A 28 -11.03 1.81 5.21
C ASP A 28 -10.79 1.03 6.50
N VAL A 29 -9.62 1.24 7.12
CA VAL A 29 -9.21 0.56 8.34
C VAL A 29 -8.75 1.60 9.35
N GLU A 30 -9.25 1.52 10.56
CA GLU A 30 -8.74 2.31 11.68
C GLU A 30 -7.76 1.47 12.51
N ASP A 31 -6.52 1.93 12.65
CA ASP A 31 -5.51 1.33 13.53
C ASP A 31 -4.78 2.42 14.33
N SER A 32 -4.73 2.21 15.65
CA SER A 32 -4.06 3.09 16.61
C SER A 32 -2.95 2.36 17.37
N THR A 33 -2.52 1.19 16.89
CA THR A 33 -1.46 0.39 17.53
C THR A 33 -0.09 1.06 17.40
N PHE A 34 0.20 1.66 16.24
CA PHE A 34 1.45 2.37 15.97
C PHE A 34 1.16 3.85 15.67
N THR A 35 1.51 4.72 16.61
CA THR A 35 1.21 6.16 16.53
C THR A 35 2.34 6.98 15.92
N ASP A 36 3.56 6.44 15.94
CA ASP A 36 4.74 7.16 15.47
C ASP A 36 4.99 6.92 13.98
N PRO A 37 5.52 7.92 13.24
CA PRO A 37 5.88 7.76 11.84
C PRO A 37 6.88 6.63 11.62
N GLY A 38 6.67 5.86 10.55
CA GLY A 38 7.52 4.74 10.16
C GLY A 38 8.12 4.87 8.75
N LYS A 39 8.84 3.82 8.33
CA LYS A 39 9.35 3.69 6.95
C LYS A 39 8.37 2.91 6.09
N VAL A 40 8.43 3.13 4.78
CA VAL A 40 7.70 2.34 3.77
C VAL A 40 8.66 1.38 3.07
N GLY A 41 8.17 0.18 2.75
CA GLY A 41 8.94 -0.83 2.04
C GLY A 41 8.04 -1.76 1.22
N LEU A 42 8.63 -2.36 0.19
CA LEU A 42 8.01 -3.38 -0.63
C LEU A 42 8.50 -4.75 -0.17
N TRP A 43 7.60 -5.73 -0.16
CA TRP A 43 7.91 -7.08 0.26
C TRP A 43 7.25 -8.09 -0.67
N THR A 44 7.99 -9.17 -0.96
CA THR A 44 7.50 -10.30 -1.74
C THR A 44 7.49 -11.54 -0.86
N LYS A 45 6.52 -12.43 -1.10
CA LYS A 45 6.56 -13.76 -0.49
C LYS A 45 7.74 -14.55 -1.08
N ALA A 46 8.45 -15.30 -0.23
CA ALA A 46 9.77 -15.86 -0.52
C ALA A 46 9.86 -16.76 -1.78
N ASP A 47 8.76 -17.40 -2.17
CA ASP A 47 8.64 -18.31 -3.31
C ASP A 47 8.05 -17.65 -4.57
N SER A 48 7.87 -16.32 -4.56
CA SER A 48 7.21 -15.56 -5.63
C SER A 48 8.19 -14.68 -6.40
N VAL A 49 8.02 -14.63 -7.72
CA VAL A 49 8.63 -13.59 -8.57
C VAL A 49 7.61 -12.48 -8.75
N ILE A 50 7.90 -11.30 -8.22
CA ILE A 50 7.04 -10.12 -8.29
C ILE A 50 7.88 -8.94 -8.79
N TYR A 51 7.34 -8.18 -9.72
CA TYR A 51 7.94 -6.96 -10.24
C TYR A 51 7.20 -5.75 -9.65
N PHE A 52 7.96 -4.70 -9.33
CA PHE A 52 7.43 -3.42 -8.89
C PHE A 52 7.97 -2.35 -9.82
N ASP A 53 7.13 -1.38 -10.16
CA ASP A 53 7.46 -0.20 -10.94
C ASP A 53 6.61 0.98 -10.45
N ASP A 54 6.98 2.20 -10.81
CA ASP A 54 6.28 3.45 -10.44
C ASP A 54 5.99 3.58 -8.93
N CYS A 55 7.03 3.41 -8.11
CA CYS A 55 6.93 3.51 -6.66
C CYS A 55 7.11 4.97 -6.18
N ASP A 56 5.99 5.63 -5.89
CA ASP A 56 5.98 7.00 -5.37
C ASP A 56 5.62 7.05 -3.88
N LEU A 57 6.34 7.90 -3.15
CA LEU A 57 6.05 8.22 -1.75
C LEU A 57 5.85 9.73 -1.60
N VAL A 58 4.61 10.14 -1.28
CA VAL A 58 4.26 11.54 -1.05
C VAL A 58 3.95 11.73 0.42
N GLN A 59 4.76 12.56 1.09
CA GLN A 59 4.50 13.05 2.44
C GLN A 59 4.00 14.49 2.32
N LYS A 60 2.98 14.84 3.10
CA LYS A 60 2.48 16.22 3.22
C LYS A 60 3.28 17.01 4.25
#